data_AF-A0A8T9BZP8-F1
#
_entry.id   AF-A0A8T9BZP8-F1
#
_cell.length_a   1.000
_cell.length_b   1.000
_cell.length_c   1.000
_cell.angle_alpha   90.00
_cell.angle_beta   90.00
_cell.angle_gamma   90.00
#
_symmetry.space_group_name_H-M   'P 1'
#
loop_
_entity.id
_entity.type
_entity.pdbx_description
1 polymer ?
#
loop_
_entity_poly.entity_id
_entity_poly.type
_entity_poly.pdbx_seq_one_letter_code
_entity_poly.pdbx_strand_id
1 'polypeptide(L)'
;MTENITLDYALRALQLVFAIIVMGIDGYAIHVFHGHTVYEQFEFGNFQDYYGVPDAWGFLMFCAVWTVLVIVCHLVAGTFFADRELIGYIHIAVEAVAVLSWLAGFIAVAVSIPTKACSTGKNSCGSITAATIFGAFEWLLFMVTAALTLKYGLTSPRKPKTSMARSNAAV
;
A
#
# COMPACT_ATOMS: atom_id res chain seq x y z
N MET A 1 -17.63 5.14 21.92
CA MET A 1 -17.80 5.22 20.44
C MET A 1 -16.80 6.18 19.81
N THR A 2 -16.48 7.32 20.44
CA THR A 2 -15.47 8.30 20.00
C THR A 2 -14.03 7.78 19.95
N GLU A 3 -13.62 6.95 20.92
CA GLU A 3 -12.24 6.43 21.02
C GLU A 3 -11.83 5.58 19.80
N ASN A 4 -12.77 4.80 19.25
CA ASN A 4 -12.51 3.96 18.07
C ASN A 4 -12.39 4.79 16.77
N ILE A 5 -13.11 5.90 16.70
CA ILE A 5 -13.05 6.83 15.56
C ILE A 5 -11.72 7.57 15.56
N THR A 6 -11.26 8.06 16.71
CA THR A 6 -9.95 8.73 16.83
C THR A 6 -8.79 7.80 16.52
N LEU A 7 -8.88 6.53 16.92
CA LEU A 7 -7.90 5.50 16.60
C LEU A 7 -7.81 5.25 15.09
N ASP A 8 -8.95 5.08 14.42
CA ASP A 8 -8.99 4.83 12.98
C ASP A 8 -8.36 6.01 12.19
N TYR A 9 -8.76 7.24 12.48
CA TYR A 9 -8.16 8.42 11.84
C TYR A 9 -6.65 8.54 12.12
N ALA A 10 -6.19 8.20 13.33
CA ALA A 10 -4.77 8.20 13.65
C ALA A 10 -3.99 7.17 12.83
N LEU A 11 -4.53 5.95 12.66
CA LEU A 11 -3.93 4.91 11.81
C LEU A 11 -3.88 5.34 10.35
N ARG A 12 -4.95 5.95 9.82
CA ARG A 12 -4.99 6.50 8.45
C ARG A 12 -3.98 7.62 8.24
N ALA A 13 -3.88 8.52 9.21
CA ALA A 13 -2.90 9.61 9.15
C ALA A 13 -1.46 9.07 9.14
N LEU A 14 -1.18 8.04 9.95
CA LEU A 14 0.14 7.42 9.99
C LEU A 14 0.47 6.70 8.68
N GLN A 15 -0.49 5.96 8.11
CA GLN A 15 -0.38 5.36 6.77
C GLN A 15 -0.04 6.41 5.71
N LEU A 16 -0.75 7.55 5.72
CA LEU A 16 -0.47 8.64 4.79
C LEU A 16 0.95 9.17 4.91
N VAL A 17 1.41 9.40 6.15
CA VAL A 17 2.74 9.94 6.42
C VAL A 17 3.83 9.00 5.92
N PHE A 18 3.71 7.71 6.22
CA PHE A 18 4.66 6.70 5.76
C PHE A 18 4.63 6.53 4.25
N ALA A 19 3.46 6.55 3.61
CA ALA A 19 3.36 6.53 2.15
C ALA A 19 4.05 7.75 1.50
N ILE A 20 3.89 8.95 2.05
CA ILE A 20 4.58 10.16 1.57
C ILE A 20 6.09 10.04 1.76
N ILE A 21 6.55 9.51 2.90
CA ILE A 21 7.98 9.27 3.16
C ILE A 21 8.54 8.28 2.13
N VAL A 22 7.88 7.15 1.90
CA VAL A 22 8.30 6.16 0.89
C VAL A 22 8.35 6.81 -0.50
N MET A 23 7.32 7.57 -0.88
CA MET A 23 7.29 8.29 -2.15
C MET A 23 8.46 9.28 -2.28
N GLY A 24 8.80 10.02 -1.23
CA GLY A 24 9.94 10.94 -1.27
C GLY A 24 11.29 10.21 -1.43
N ILE A 25 11.51 9.18 -0.61
CA ILE A 25 12.79 8.47 -0.51
C ILE A 25 13.03 7.58 -1.74
N ASP A 26 12.02 6.83 -2.18
CA ASP A 26 12.08 5.95 -3.34
C ASP A 26 12.19 6.77 -4.62
N GLY A 27 11.45 7.89 -4.71
CA GLY A 27 11.49 8.80 -5.86
C GLY A 27 12.85 9.46 -6.02
N TYR A 28 13.45 9.88 -4.90
CA TYR A 28 14.83 10.34 -4.90
C TYR A 28 15.81 9.25 -5.35
N ALA A 29 15.65 8.01 -4.87
CA ALA A 29 16.50 6.89 -5.27
C ALA A 29 16.43 6.61 -6.78
N ILE A 30 15.21 6.58 -7.34
CA ILE A 30 14.95 6.42 -8.78
C ILE A 30 15.61 7.55 -9.59
N HIS A 31 15.43 8.80 -9.15
CA HIS A 31 16.00 9.96 -9.82
C HIS A 31 17.54 9.95 -9.81
N VAL A 32 18.15 9.63 -8.66
CA VAL A 32 19.61 9.58 -8.52
C VAL A 32 20.23 8.39 -9.24
N PHE A 33 19.57 7.23 -9.24
CA PHE A 33 20.11 6.06 -9.92
C PHE A 33 20.29 6.33 -11.41
N HIS A 34 19.26 6.92 -12.04
CA HIS A 34 19.08 7.20 -13.46
C HIS A 34 19.47 6.04 -14.41
N GLY A 35 18.76 5.87 -15.52
CA GLY A 35 19.17 4.88 -16.51
C GLY A 35 20.56 5.22 -17.06
N HIS A 36 21.51 4.28 -16.97
CA HIS A 36 22.89 4.54 -17.42
C HIS A 36 23.49 3.32 -18.14
N THR A 37 24.32 3.60 -19.14
CA THR A 37 25.08 2.57 -19.85
C THR A 37 26.39 2.29 -19.13
N VAL A 38 26.68 1.02 -18.89
CA VAL A 38 27.92 0.56 -18.27
C VAL A 38 28.68 -0.28 -19.29
N TYR A 39 30.00 -0.09 -19.34
CA TYR A 39 30.87 -0.97 -20.12
C TYR A 39 31.24 -2.16 -19.25
N GLU A 40 30.69 -3.33 -19.57
CA GLU A 40 31.05 -4.58 -18.89
C GLU A 40 32.10 -5.32 -19.74
N GLN A 41 33.19 -5.72 -19.10
CA GLN A 41 34.30 -6.42 -19.73
C GLN A 41 34.18 -7.92 -19.41
N PHE A 42 33.94 -8.74 -20.43
CA PHE A 42 33.85 -10.19 -20.29
C PHE A 42 35.03 -10.87 -21.00
N GLU A 43 35.27 -12.13 -20.65
CA GLU A 43 36.39 -12.94 -21.17
C GLU A 43 36.37 -13.09 -22.71
N PHE A 44 35.20 -12.93 -23.34
CA PHE A 44 34.99 -13.08 -24.79
C PHE A 44 34.80 -11.75 -25.55
N GLY A 45 34.93 -10.59 -24.88
CA GLY A 45 34.79 -9.28 -25.50
C GLY A 45 34.03 -8.27 -24.64
N ASN A 46 33.90 -7.05 -25.16
CA ASN A 46 33.33 -5.91 -24.45
C ASN A 46 32.02 -5.52 -25.13
N PHE A 47 30.97 -5.28 -24.36
CA PHE A 47 29.74 -4.69 -24.87
C PHE A 47 29.23 -3.59 -23.93
N GLN A 48 28.46 -2.66 -24.50
CA GLN A 48 27.73 -1.67 -23.74
C GLN A 48 26.42 -2.29 -23.27
N ASP A 49 26.20 -2.30 -21.96
CA ASP A 49 24.96 -2.77 -21.36
C ASP A 49 24.21 -1.59 -20.75
N TYR A 50 22.91 -1.51 -21.00
CA TYR A 50 22.08 -0.42 -20.49
C TYR A 50 21.36 -0.86 -19.22
N TYR A 51 21.75 -0.26 -18.09
CA TYR A 51 21.12 -0.51 -16.80
C TYR A 51 20.00 0.50 -16.57
N GLY A 52 18.76 0.02 -16.71
CA GLY A 52 17.56 0.75 -16.32
C GLY A 52 17.35 0.76 -14.80
N VAL A 53 16.46 1.64 -14.33
CA VAL A 53 16.00 1.63 -12.93
C VAL A 53 15.29 0.30 -12.65
N PRO A 54 15.55 -0.37 -11.50
CA PRO A 54 14.85 -1.60 -11.15
C PRO A 54 13.32 -1.41 -11.08
N ASP A 55 12.59 -2.36 -11.64
CA ASP A 55 11.12 -2.40 -11.66
C ASP A 55 10.52 -2.46 -10.24
N ALA A 56 11.19 -3.16 -9.32
CA ALA A 56 10.82 -3.25 -7.92
C ALA A 56 10.69 -1.87 -7.24
N TRP A 57 11.56 -0.91 -7.59
CA TRP A 57 11.52 0.43 -7.04
C TRP A 57 10.28 1.17 -7.57
N GLY A 58 10.00 1.05 -8.87
CA GLY A 58 8.77 1.58 -9.46
C GLY A 58 7.48 0.99 -8.84
N PHE A 59 7.50 -0.29 -8.47
CA PHE A 59 6.36 -0.95 -7.83
C PHE A 59 6.12 -0.45 -6.39
N LEU A 60 7.17 -0.23 -5.61
CA LEU A 60 7.03 0.34 -4.25
C LEU A 60 6.47 1.77 -4.31
N MET A 61 6.91 2.55 -5.29
CA MET A 61 6.32 3.85 -5.64
C MET A 61 4.82 3.77 -5.95
N PHE A 62 4.42 2.79 -6.77
CA PHE A 62 3.01 2.55 -7.07
C PHE A 62 2.21 2.24 -5.80
N CYS A 63 2.76 1.41 -4.88
CA CYS A 63 2.12 1.13 -3.59
C CYS A 63 1.92 2.40 -2.75
N ALA A 64 2.90 3.30 -2.72
CA ALA A 64 2.79 4.59 -2.03
C ALA A 64 1.67 5.48 -2.61
N VAL A 65 1.58 5.58 -3.94
CA VAL A 65 0.49 6.32 -4.61
C VAL A 65 -0.86 5.67 -4.36
N TRP A 66 -0.92 4.34 -4.37
CA TRP A 66 -2.14 3.59 -4.06
C TRP A 66 -2.67 3.92 -2.66
N THR A 67 -1.81 3.96 -1.64
CA THR A 67 -2.23 4.36 -0.27
C THR A 67 -2.87 5.74 -0.24
N VAL A 68 -2.32 6.73 -0.95
CA VAL A 68 -2.93 8.06 -1.03
C VAL A 68 -4.34 7.98 -1.61
N LEU A 69 -4.53 7.19 -2.67
CA LEU A 69 -5.83 6.98 -3.29
C LEU A 69 -6.82 6.28 -2.34
N VAL A 70 -6.37 5.25 -1.60
CA VAL A 70 -7.19 4.57 -0.59
C VAL A 70 -7.72 5.56 0.46
N ILE A 71 -6.86 6.45 0.95
CA ILE A 71 -7.22 7.42 1.99
C ILE A 71 -8.19 8.47 1.45
N VAL A 72 -7.96 8.98 0.24
CA VAL A 72 -8.88 9.90 -0.43
C VAL A 72 -10.25 9.24 -0.63
N CYS A 73 -10.28 8.00 -1.12
CA CYS A 73 -11.51 7.23 -1.28
C CYS A 73 -12.22 7.03 0.05
N HIS A 74 -11.49 6.77 1.14
CA HIS A 74 -12.07 6.60 2.47
C HIS A 74 -12.76 7.89 2.98
N LEU A 75 -12.11 9.05 2.83
CA LEU A 75 -12.67 10.35 3.22
C LEU A 75 -13.94 10.71 2.42
N VAL A 76 -13.92 10.44 1.11
CA VAL A 76 -15.06 10.70 0.22
C VAL A 76 -16.20 9.70 0.47
N ALA A 77 -15.88 8.43 0.72
CA ALA A 77 -16.88 7.40 1.01
C ALA A 77 -17.69 7.73 2.29
N GLY A 78 -17.04 8.29 3.31
CA GLY A 78 -17.70 8.72 4.54
C GLY A 78 -18.68 9.88 4.39
N THR A 79 -18.61 10.65 3.29
CA THR A 79 -19.43 11.85 3.08
C THR A 79 -20.56 11.66 2.07
N PHE A 80 -20.41 10.80 1.06
CA PHE A 80 -21.35 10.74 -0.07
C PHE A 80 -22.23 9.49 -0.15
N PHE A 81 -21.85 8.35 0.42
CA PHE A 81 -22.53 7.09 0.13
C PHE A 81 -23.33 6.56 1.33
N ALA A 82 -24.66 6.51 1.17
CA ALA A 82 -25.62 6.05 2.18
C ALA A 82 -25.81 4.52 2.23
N ASP A 83 -25.35 3.78 1.21
CA ASP A 83 -25.48 2.32 1.12
C ASP A 83 -24.38 1.58 1.90
N ARG A 84 -24.62 1.40 3.20
CA ARG A 84 -23.63 0.85 4.15
C ARG A 84 -23.08 -0.54 3.83
N GLU A 85 -23.81 -1.40 3.12
CA GLU A 85 -23.37 -2.79 2.91
C GLU A 85 -22.34 -2.93 1.78
N LEU A 86 -22.56 -2.27 0.64
CA LEU A 86 -21.67 -2.38 -0.53
C LEU A 86 -20.34 -1.68 -0.28
N ILE A 87 -20.37 -0.54 0.42
CA ILE A 87 -19.19 0.21 0.85
C ILE A 87 -18.30 -0.63 1.79
N GLY A 88 -18.92 -1.40 2.69
CA GLY A 88 -18.18 -2.27 3.61
C GLY A 88 -17.36 -3.35 2.89
N TYR A 89 -17.93 -3.96 1.84
CA TYR A 89 -17.22 -4.98 1.05
C TYR A 89 -16.09 -4.38 0.20
N ILE A 90 -16.33 -3.20 -0.40
CA ILE A 90 -15.29 -2.46 -1.14
C ILE A 90 -14.15 -2.09 -0.21
N HIS A 91 -14.45 -1.61 1.00
CA HIS A 91 -13.45 -1.24 1.98
C HIS A 91 -12.55 -2.43 2.35
N ILE A 92 -13.14 -3.61 2.60
CA ILE A 92 -12.38 -4.84 2.85
C ILE A 92 -11.50 -5.23 1.66
N ALA A 93 -12.03 -5.15 0.43
CA ALA A 93 -11.28 -5.50 -0.77
C ALA A 93 -10.08 -4.56 -1.00
N VAL A 94 -10.28 -3.25 -0.81
CA VAL A 94 -9.22 -2.24 -0.95
C VAL A 94 -8.12 -2.44 0.09
N GLU A 95 -8.47 -2.74 1.34
CA GLU A 95 -7.51 -3.08 2.40
C GLU A 95 -6.71 -4.35 2.05
N ALA A 96 -7.37 -5.40 1.55
CA ALA A 96 -6.70 -6.64 1.18
C ALA A 96 -5.70 -6.43 0.03
N VAL A 97 -6.08 -5.64 -0.98
CA VAL A 97 -5.17 -5.27 -2.09
C VAL A 97 -3.98 -4.50 -1.54
N ALA A 98 -4.20 -3.54 -0.64
CA ALA A 98 -3.12 -2.76 -0.04
C ALA A 98 -2.15 -3.65 0.79
N VAL A 99 -2.67 -4.57 1.62
CA VAL A 99 -1.84 -5.52 2.37
C VAL A 99 -0.95 -6.34 1.42
N LEU A 100 -1.53 -6.89 0.35
CA LEU A 100 -0.79 -7.73 -0.59
C LEU A 100 0.21 -6.92 -1.42
N SER A 101 -0.16 -5.71 -1.85
CA SER A 101 0.71 -4.85 -2.65
C SER A 101 1.91 -4.37 -1.84
N TRP A 102 1.70 -3.94 -0.59
CA TRP A 102 2.80 -3.52 0.29
C TRP A 102 3.72 -4.69 0.64
N LEU A 103 3.16 -5.88 0.90
CA LEU A 103 3.95 -7.10 1.15
C LEU A 103 4.87 -7.41 -0.04
N ALA A 104 4.30 -7.45 -1.24
CA ALA A 104 5.06 -7.70 -2.46
C ALA A 104 6.09 -6.58 -2.69
N GLY A 105 5.72 -5.33 -2.42
CA GLY A 105 6.54 -4.14 -2.70
C GLY A 105 7.84 -4.13 -1.91
N PHE A 106 7.74 -4.18 -0.58
CA PHE A 106 8.95 -4.11 0.25
C PHE A 106 9.84 -5.34 0.07
N ILE A 107 9.27 -6.54 -0.16
CA ILE A 107 10.05 -7.76 -0.40
C ILE A 107 10.79 -7.67 -1.74
N ALA A 108 10.10 -7.24 -2.81
CA ALA A 108 10.72 -7.07 -4.12
C ALA A 108 11.91 -6.09 -4.04
N VAL A 109 11.74 -4.98 -3.34
CA VAL A 109 12.83 -4.01 -3.14
C VAL A 109 13.94 -4.62 -2.27
N ALA A 110 13.61 -5.31 -1.17
CA ALA A 110 14.60 -5.94 -0.29
C ALA A 110 15.52 -6.93 -1.03
N VAL A 111 14.95 -7.73 -1.95
CA VAL A 111 15.71 -8.68 -2.77
C VAL A 111 16.52 -7.98 -3.86
N SER A 112 16.14 -6.76 -4.26
CA SER A 112 16.88 -5.96 -5.24
C SER A 112 18.13 -5.26 -4.64
N ILE A 113 18.19 -5.04 -3.32
CA ILE A 113 19.29 -4.33 -2.65
C ILE A 113 20.67 -5.02 -2.81
N PRO A 114 20.82 -6.36 -2.71
CA PRO A 114 22.13 -7.00 -2.85
C PRO A 114 22.65 -7.05 -4.29
N THR A 115 21.87 -6.58 -5.28
CA THR A 115 22.23 -6.67 -6.70
C THR A 115 23.22 -5.57 -7.11
N LYS A 116 23.78 -5.69 -8.32
CA LYS A 116 24.72 -4.72 -8.91
C LYS A 116 24.20 -3.26 -8.91
N ALA A 117 22.89 -3.05 -8.76
CA ALA A 117 22.29 -1.72 -8.64
C ALA A 117 22.80 -0.92 -7.42
N CYS A 118 23.20 -1.61 -6.35
CA CYS A 118 23.70 -1.03 -5.11
C CYS A 118 25.21 -1.23 -4.90
N SER A 119 25.91 -1.99 -5.77
CA SER A 119 27.34 -2.26 -5.60
C SER A 119 28.25 -1.08 -5.97
N THR A 120 27.72 -0.07 -6.65
CA THR A 120 28.49 1.08 -7.12
C THR A 120 28.21 2.29 -6.25
N GLY A 121 28.71 2.32 -5.01
CA GLY A 121 29.03 3.51 -4.18
C GLY A 121 28.06 4.70 -4.12
N LYS A 122 26.82 4.58 -4.61
CA LYS A 122 25.86 5.66 -4.80
C LYS A 122 24.95 5.72 -3.58
N ASN A 123 24.74 6.95 -3.13
CA ASN A 123 23.94 7.39 -1.99
C ASN A 123 22.47 6.91 -2.09
N SER A 124 22.04 6.45 -3.26
CA SER A 124 20.72 5.88 -3.52
C SER A 124 20.46 4.57 -2.75
N CYS A 125 21.50 3.78 -2.43
CA CYS A 125 21.28 2.49 -1.76
C CYS A 125 20.83 2.63 -0.29
N GLY A 126 21.33 3.66 0.42
CA GLY A 126 20.84 3.99 1.75
C GLY A 126 19.39 4.47 1.72
N SER A 127 19.04 5.25 0.70
CA SER A 127 17.68 5.72 0.45
C SER A 127 16.72 4.55 0.24
N ILE A 128 17.04 3.64 -0.68
CA ILE A 128 16.13 2.51 -0.99
C ILE A 128 16.00 1.53 0.18
N THR A 129 17.05 1.36 0.98
CA THR A 129 16.99 0.59 2.22
C THR A 129 16.02 1.22 3.21
N ALA A 130 16.07 2.55 3.40
CA ALA A 130 15.12 3.26 4.24
C ALA A 130 13.68 3.13 3.70
N ALA A 131 13.48 3.29 2.39
CA ALA A 131 12.18 3.09 1.75
C ALA A 131 11.62 1.69 2.00
N THR A 132 12.47 0.66 1.97
CA THR A 132 12.10 -0.73 2.27
C THR A 132 11.61 -0.89 3.71
N ILE A 133 12.31 -0.29 4.68
CA ILE A 133 11.92 -0.34 6.10
C ILE A 133 10.58 0.37 6.33
N PHE A 134 10.41 1.57 5.78
CA PHE A 134 9.13 2.27 5.87
C PHE A 134 8.00 1.51 5.16
N GLY A 135 8.29 0.84 4.03
CA GLY A 135 7.33 -0.03 3.36
C GLY A 135 6.91 -1.25 4.19
N ALA A 136 7.83 -1.82 4.98
CA ALA A 136 7.50 -2.90 5.92
C ALA A 136 6.63 -2.41 7.10
N PHE A 137 6.88 -1.21 7.61
CA PHE A 137 6.02 -0.60 8.63
C PHE A 137 4.63 -0.26 8.08
N GLU A 138 4.57 0.21 6.84
CA GLU A 138 3.31 0.50 6.17
C GLU A 138 2.49 -0.77 5.94
N TRP A 139 3.13 -1.87 5.53
CA TRP A 139 2.50 -3.19 5.48
C TRP A 139 1.91 -3.59 6.84
N LEU A 140 2.65 -3.39 7.94
CA LEU A 140 2.16 -3.69 9.28
C LEU A 140 0.93 -2.85 9.64
N LEU A 141 0.91 -1.56 9.29
CA LEU A 141 -0.26 -0.72 9.51
C LEU A 141 -1.48 -1.22 8.74
N PHE A 142 -1.30 -1.59 7.47
CA PHE A 142 -2.38 -2.19 6.67
C PHE A 142 -2.86 -3.52 7.24
N MET A 143 -1.97 -4.35 7.80
CA MET A 143 -2.37 -5.58 8.49
C MET A 143 -3.25 -5.26 9.72
N VAL A 144 -2.88 -4.24 10.49
CA VAL A 144 -3.67 -3.80 11.65
C VAL A 144 -5.03 -3.24 11.21
N THR A 145 -5.08 -2.35 10.21
CA THR A 145 -6.35 -1.78 9.72
C THR A 145 -7.25 -2.84 9.08
N ALA A 146 -6.68 -3.77 8.33
CA ALA A 146 -7.42 -4.90 7.76
C ALA A 146 -8.00 -5.82 8.85
N ALA A 147 -7.22 -6.14 9.89
CA ALA A 147 -7.69 -6.95 11.02
C ALA A 147 -8.83 -6.28 11.80
N LEU A 148 -8.74 -4.97 12.03
CA LEU A 148 -9.81 -4.19 12.65
C LEU A 148 -11.06 -4.18 11.76
N THR A 149 -10.90 -3.90 10.46
CA THR A 149 -11.99 -3.89 9.48
C THR A 149 -12.72 -5.23 9.44
N LEU A 150 -11.97 -6.34 9.40
CA LEU A 150 -12.55 -7.68 9.43
C LEU A 150 -13.32 -7.94 10.72
N LYS A 151 -12.74 -7.60 11.89
CA LYS A 151 -13.44 -7.76 13.18
C LYS A 151 -14.76 -7.01 13.18
N TYR A 152 -14.77 -5.73 12.82
CA TYR A 152 -15.99 -4.90 12.82
C TYR A 152 -17.00 -5.32 11.74
N GLY A 153 -16.53 -5.76 10.57
CA GLY A 153 -17.38 -6.25 9.49
C GLY A 153 -18.08 -7.57 9.82
N LEU A 154 -17.38 -8.50 10.49
CA LEU A 154 -17.92 -9.81 10.87
C LEU A 154 -18.81 -9.76 12.13
N THR A 155 -18.58 -8.82 13.05
CA THR A 155 -19.39 -8.69 14.28
C THR A 155 -20.66 -7.85 14.11
N SER A 156 -20.85 -7.17 12.98
CA SER A 156 -22.09 -6.44 12.71
C SER A 156 -23.24 -7.43 12.58
N PRO A 157 -24.22 -7.45 13.51
CA PRO A 157 -25.38 -8.34 13.38
C PRO A 157 -26.11 -7.95 12.11
N ARG A 158 -26.26 -8.89 11.16
CA ARG A 158 -27.20 -8.75 10.05
C ARG A 158 -28.51 -8.25 10.65
N LYS A 159 -28.95 -7.02 10.35
CA LYS A 159 -30.32 -6.63 10.66
C LYS A 159 -31.20 -7.66 9.96
N PRO A 160 -31.98 -8.47 10.70
CA PRO A 160 -32.89 -9.40 10.06
C PRO A 160 -33.83 -8.56 9.21
N LYS A 161 -33.91 -8.87 7.90
CA LYS A 161 -34.95 -8.34 7.03
C LYS A 161 -36.27 -8.63 7.74
N THR A 162 -36.90 -7.58 8.27
CA THR A 162 -38.23 -7.67 8.83
C THR A 162 -39.14 -7.94 7.63
N SER A 163 -39.34 -9.22 7.33
CA SER A 163 -40.38 -9.66 6.42
C SER A 163 -41.69 -9.14 7.01
N MET A 164 -42.28 -8.14 6.36
CA MET A 164 -43.67 -7.77 6.60
C MET A 164 -44.52 -8.99 6.22
N ALA A 165 -44.70 -9.90 7.16
CA ALA A 165 -45.84 -10.80 7.16
C ALA A 165 -47.07 -9.92 7.43
N ARG A 166 -47.67 -9.41 6.35
CA ARG A 166 -49.00 -8.81 6.35
C ARG A 166 -49.97 -9.92 6.79
N SER A 167 -50.25 -9.98 8.08
CA SER A 167 -51.41 -10.67 8.64
C SER A 167 -52.66 -9.91 8.20
N ASN A 168 -53.33 -10.41 7.18
CA ASN A 168 -54.72 -10.05 6.92
C ASN A 168 -55.59 -11.23 7.37
N ALA A 169 -56.08 -11.14 8.61
CA ALA A 169 -57.21 -11.90 9.11
C ALA A 169 -58.24 -10.91 9.68
N ALA A 170 -59.52 -11.17 9.39
CA ALA A 170 -60.73 -10.38 9.69
C ALA A 170 -60.88 -9.12 8.79
N VAL A 171 -61.92 -8.99 7.96
CA VAL A 171 -63.37 -9.16 8.21
C VAL A 171 -64.05 -9.88 7.05
#